data_AF-A0A7D7ZXX5-F1
#
_entry.id   AF-A0A7D7ZXX5-F1
#
_cell.length_a   1.000
_cell.length_b   1.000
_cell.length_c   1.000
_cell.angle_alpha   90.00
_cell.angle_beta   90.00
_cell.angle_gamma   90.00
#
_symmetry.space_group_name_H-M   'P 1'
#
loop_
_entity.id
_entity.type
_entity.pdbx_description
1 polymer ?
#
loop_
_entity_poly.entity_id
_entity_poly.type
_entity_poly.pdbx_seq_one_letter_code
_entity_poly.pdbx_strand_id
1 'polypeptide(L)'
;MAKKIIFFSSIFILASCLPIETKDAEKAYKYWSGGRPPKEIELIKGAYYQSPHFSLKYELFLKFRADKKWFHEFVKYNKLEIDTVGNDWAKWTKLPGWFKIDENYLIYTKDQTNEFERSRY
;
A
#
# COMPACT_ATOMS: atom_id res chain seq x y z
N MET A 1 -29.85 41.53 -8.85
CA MET A 1 -29.08 40.56 -9.66
C MET A 1 -28.21 39.68 -8.77
N ALA A 2 -28.79 38.79 -7.96
CA ALA A 2 -28.03 37.94 -7.02
C ALA A 2 -28.57 36.49 -6.94
N LYS A 3 -29.15 35.98 -8.03
CA LYS A 3 -29.76 34.64 -8.09
C LYS A 3 -29.00 33.62 -8.95
N LYS A 4 -27.83 33.98 -9.50
CA LYS A 4 -27.08 33.12 -10.44
C LYS A 4 -25.77 32.52 -9.88
N ILE A 5 -25.39 32.82 -8.63
CA ILE A 5 -24.08 32.40 -8.07
C ILE A 5 -24.16 31.08 -7.27
N ILE A 6 -25.36 30.55 -7.00
CA ILE A 6 -25.51 29.36 -6.14
C ILE A 6 -25.26 28.04 -6.90
N PHE A 7 -25.29 28.03 -8.23
CA PHE A 7 -25.19 26.78 -9.01
C PHE A 7 -23.74 26.28 -9.25
N PHE A 8 -22.72 27.09 -8.96
CA PHE A 8 -21.31 26.69 -9.18
C PHE A 8 -20.65 26.05 -7.94
N SER A 9 -21.29 26.11 -6.76
CA SER A 9 -20.75 25.55 -5.52
C SER A 9 -20.96 24.03 -5.39
N SER A 10 -22.01 23.47 -6.01
CA SER A 10 -22.34 22.04 -5.87
C SER A 10 -21.45 21.10 -6.72
N ILE A 11 -20.76 21.61 -7.74
CA ILE A 11 -19.95 20.79 -8.66
C ILE A 11 -18.60 20.37 -8.04
N PHE A 12 -18.07 21.14 -7.07
CA PHE A 12 -16.75 20.87 -6.49
C PHE A 12 -16.74 19.76 -5.41
N ILE A 13 -17.90 19.29 -4.95
CA ILE A 13 -17.99 18.27 -3.88
C ILE A 13 -17.90 16.83 -4.44
N LEU A 14 -18.03 16.64 -5.75
CA LEU A 14 -18.12 15.31 -6.37
C LEU A 14 -16.76 14.74 -6.83
N ALA A 15 -15.70 15.55 -6.92
CA ALA A 15 -14.40 15.11 -7.45
C ALA A 15 -13.61 14.20 -6.48
N SER A 16 -13.93 14.24 -5.18
CA SER A 16 -13.26 13.43 -4.14
C SER A 16 -13.87 12.03 -3.96
N CYS A 17 -14.84 11.65 -4.79
CA CYS A 17 -15.53 10.36 -4.71
C CYS A 17 -14.91 9.24 -5.56
N LEU A 18 -13.83 9.50 -6.31
CA LEU A 18 -13.24 8.49 -7.19
C LEU A 18 -12.16 7.67 -6.47
N PRO A 19 -12.09 6.35 -6.70
CA PRO A 19 -10.99 5.53 -6.20
C PRO A 19 -9.68 5.96 -6.86
N ILE A 20 -8.57 5.83 -6.13
CA ILE A 20 -7.22 5.97 -6.68
C ILE A 20 -6.72 4.56 -6.95
N GLU A 21 -6.40 4.25 -8.20
CA GLU A 21 -5.80 2.98 -8.59
C GLU A 21 -4.59 3.21 -9.48
N THR A 22 -3.53 2.42 -9.28
CA THR A 22 -2.40 2.38 -10.20
C THR A 22 -1.74 1.01 -10.20
N LYS A 23 -1.22 0.60 -11.37
CA LYS A 23 -0.33 -0.56 -11.56
C LYS A 23 1.11 -0.13 -11.88
N ASP A 24 1.36 1.17 -11.88
CA ASP A 24 2.69 1.76 -12.01
C ASP A 24 3.39 1.75 -10.65
N ALA A 25 4.63 1.24 -10.63
CA ALA A 25 5.37 1.01 -9.40
C ALA A 25 5.77 2.31 -8.69
N GLU A 26 6.22 3.32 -9.46
CA GLU A 26 6.62 4.62 -8.90
C GLU A 26 5.42 5.35 -8.29
N LYS A 27 4.29 5.36 -8.98
CA LYS A 27 3.05 5.94 -8.46
C LYS A 27 2.57 5.20 -7.22
N ALA A 28 2.60 3.87 -7.21
CA ALA A 28 2.21 3.08 -6.04
C ALA A 28 3.10 3.41 -4.83
N TYR A 29 4.43 3.48 -5.03
CA TYR A 29 5.36 3.89 -3.98
C TYR A 29 5.08 5.33 -3.50
N LYS A 30 4.80 6.25 -4.42
CA LYS A 30 4.49 7.66 -4.09
C LYS A 30 3.21 7.80 -3.30
N TYR A 31 2.16 7.05 -3.64
CA TYR A 31 0.91 7.05 -2.88
C TYR A 31 1.07 6.46 -1.48
N TRP A 32 1.92 5.45 -1.33
CA TRP A 32 2.24 4.86 -0.02
C TRP A 32 3.11 5.77 0.86
N SER A 33 4.24 6.24 0.33
CA SER A 33 5.27 6.94 1.11
C SER A 33 5.09 8.45 1.17
N GLY A 34 4.27 9.03 0.28
CA GLY A 34 4.19 10.47 0.05
C GLY A 34 5.41 11.05 -0.69
N GLY A 35 6.40 10.23 -1.05
CA GLY A 35 7.68 10.65 -1.61
C GLY A 35 8.11 9.88 -2.85
N ARG A 36 9.34 10.14 -3.31
CA ARG A 36 10.00 9.33 -4.34
C ARG A 36 10.74 8.17 -3.67
N PRO A 37 10.95 7.03 -4.35
CA PRO A 37 11.79 5.97 -3.83
C PRO A 37 13.21 6.50 -3.57
N PRO A 38 13.83 6.16 -2.43
CA PRO A 38 15.23 6.46 -2.17
C PRO A 38 16.12 5.66 -3.14
N LYS A 39 17.38 6.06 -3.30
CA LYS A 39 18.28 5.48 -4.32
C LYS A 39 18.61 4.01 -4.05
N GLU A 40 18.47 3.60 -2.81
CA GLU A 40 18.69 2.25 -2.28
C GLU A 40 17.56 1.28 -2.70
N ILE A 41 16.45 1.79 -3.22
CA ILE A 41 15.30 1.00 -3.65
C ILE A 41 15.15 1.02 -5.18
N GLU A 42 15.21 -0.17 -5.79
CA GLU A 42 14.84 -0.43 -7.17
C GLU A 42 13.41 -0.98 -7.24
N LEU A 43 12.47 -0.21 -7.78
CA LEU A 43 11.07 -0.64 -7.93
C LEU A 43 10.91 -1.57 -9.14
N ILE A 44 10.28 -2.73 -8.92
CA ILE A 44 10.10 -3.77 -9.96
C ILE A 44 8.63 -3.88 -10.37
N LYS A 45 7.70 -3.93 -9.39
CA LYS A 45 6.25 -3.94 -9.61
C LYS A 45 5.57 -3.14 -8.51
N GLY A 46 4.43 -2.54 -8.84
CA GLY A 46 3.55 -1.98 -7.83
C GLY A 46 2.09 -2.07 -8.23
N ALA A 47 1.24 -2.17 -7.23
CA ALA A 47 -0.19 -1.96 -7.34
C ALA A 47 -0.65 -1.19 -6.10
N TYR A 48 -1.46 -0.18 -6.30
CA TYR A 48 -2.07 0.59 -5.22
C TYR A 48 -3.54 0.79 -5.52
N TYR A 49 -4.36 0.62 -4.49
CA TYR A 49 -5.76 0.94 -4.50
C TYR A 49 -6.11 1.70 -3.21
N GLN A 50 -6.80 2.82 -3.36
CA GLN A 50 -7.45 3.53 -2.27
C GLN A 50 -8.91 3.75 -2.66
N SER A 51 -9.81 3.33 -1.78
CA SER A 51 -11.22 3.52 -1.99
C SER A 51 -11.66 4.97 -1.77
N PRO A 52 -12.85 5.36 -2.27
CA PRO A 52 -13.42 6.67 -1.97
C PRO A 52 -13.62 6.90 -0.47
N HIS A 53 -13.64 8.17 -0.08
CA HIS A 53 -13.59 8.72 1.30
C HIS A 53 -14.43 8.01 2.38
N PHE A 54 -15.48 7.27 2.04
CA PHE A 54 -16.37 6.62 3.00
C PHE A 54 -15.95 5.20 3.42
N SER A 55 -15.16 4.49 2.60
CA SER A 55 -14.87 3.07 2.85
C SER A 55 -13.48 2.78 3.42
N LEU A 56 -12.58 3.78 3.43
CA LEU A 56 -11.21 3.74 3.99
C LEU A 56 -10.47 2.41 3.73
N LYS A 57 -10.61 1.86 2.52
CA LYS A 57 -9.89 0.66 2.09
C LYS A 57 -8.64 1.08 1.34
N TYR A 58 -7.53 0.49 1.75
CA TYR A 58 -6.22 0.71 1.16
C TYR A 58 -5.58 -0.64 0.90
N GLU A 59 -5.10 -0.85 -0.32
CA GLU A 59 -4.31 -2.01 -0.71
C GLU A 59 -3.03 -1.53 -1.38
N LEU A 60 -1.90 -2.09 -0.95
CA LEU A 60 -0.60 -1.81 -1.52
C LEU A 60 0.12 -3.14 -1.73
N PHE A 61 0.61 -3.34 -2.94
CA PHE A 61 1.56 -4.38 -3.27
C PHE A 61 2.77 -3.73 -3.92
N LEU A 62 3.94 -3.91 -3.33
CA LEU A 62 5.20 -3.45 -3.92
C LEU A 62 6.16 -4.62 -4.00
N LYS A 63 6.75 -4.80 -5.18
CA LYS A 63 7.93 -5.64 -5.36
C LYS A 63 9.10 -4.73 -5.67
N PHE A 64 10.10 -4.73 -4.82
CA PHE A 64 11.29 -3.92 -4.98
C PHE A 64 12.52 -4.69 -4.51
N ARG A 65 13.68 -4.26 -5.00
CA ARG A 65 14.97 -4.69 -4.49
C ARG A 65 15.52 -3.55 -3.65
N ALA A 66 16.04 -3.88 -2.47
CA ALA A 66 16.73 -2.94 -1.60
C ALA A 66 18.06 -3.54 -1.16
N ASP A 67 19.00 -2.68 -0.78
CA ASP A 67 20.20 -3.15 -0.10
C ASP A 67 19.88 -3.65 1.33
N LYS A 68 20.81 -4.43 1.90
CA LYS A 68 20.63 -5.04 3.21
C LYS A 68 20.53 -4.01 4.34
N LYS A 69 21.22 -2.87 4.22
CA LYS A 69 21.24 -1.84 5.25
C LYS A 69 19.87 -1.17 5.33
N TRP A 70 19.33 -0.77 4.18
CA TRP A 70 18.00 -0.19 4.07
C TRP A 70 16.94 -1.14 4.61
N PHE A 71 16.97 -2.42 4.22
CA PHE A 71 15.98 -3.39 4.69
C PHE A 71 16.07 -3.61 6.21
N HIS A 72 17.28 -3.66 6.78
CA HIS A 72 17.45 -3.78 8.23
C HIS A 72 16.89 -2.55 8.97
N GLU A 73 17.16 -1.34 8.47
CA GLU A 73 16.61 -0.10 9.01
C GLU A 73 15.07 -0.06 8.91
N PHE A 74 14.52 -0.53 7.78
CA PHE A 74 13.09 -0.65 7.57
C PHE A 74 12.42 -1.60 8.59
N VAL A 75 12.99 -2.79 8.78
CA VAL A 75 12.51 -3.77 9.78
C VAL A 75 12.58 -3.19 11.20
N LYS A 76 13.70 -2.54 11.55
CA LYS A 76 13.89 -1.91 12.87
C LYS A 76 12.92 -0.77 13.12
N TYR A 77 12.75 0.14 12.16
CA TYR A 77 11.88 1.31 12.28
C TYR A 77 10.42 0.91 12.47
N ASN A 78 9.97 -0.09 11.69
CA ASN A 78 8.60 -0.59 11.75
C ASN A 78 8.37 -1.61 12.86
N LYS A 79 9.42 -1.98 13.63
CA LYS A 79 9.38 -2.99 14.70
C LYS A 79 8.84 -4.33 14.18
N LEU A 80 9.38 -4.79 13.05
CA LEU A 80 8.94 -6.03 12.43
C LEU A 80 9.74 -7.22 12.97
N GLU A 81 9.07 -8.35 13.07
CA GLU A 81 9.62 -9.64 13.45
C GLU A 81 9.25 -10.69 12.40
N ILE A 82 10.01 -11.77 12.31
CA ILE A 82 9.71 -12.87 11.37
C ILE A 82 8.41 -13.55 11.83
N ASP A 83 7.41 -13.69 10.96
CA ASP A 83 6.16 -14.39 11.25
C ASP A 83 6.45 -15.90 11.42
N THR A 84 6.25 -16.41 12.63
CA THR A 84 6.43 -17.83 12.95
C THR A 84 5.11 -18.56 13.17
N VAL A 85 4.00 -17.83 13.20
CA VAL A 85 2.66 -18.39 13.48
C VAL A 85 2.01 -18.91 12.20
N GLY A 86 2.36 -18.32 11.05
CA GLY A 86 1.90 -18.82 9.75
C GLY A 86 0.42 -18.51 9.47
N ASN A 87 0.03 -17.25 9.68
CA ASN A 87 -1.34 -16.78 9.47
C ASN A 87 -1.72 -16.79 7.97
N ASP A 88 -2.99 -17.11 7.65
CA ASP A 88 -3.54 -17.02 6.28
C ASP A 88 -3.99 -15.59 5.96
N TRP A 89 -3.03 -14.66 5.93
CA TRP A 89 -3.28 -13.25 5.65
C TRP A 89 -3.79 -13.02 4.21
N ALA A 90 -3.42 -13.92 3.28
CA ALA A 90 -3.74 -13.80 1.87
C ALA A 90 -5.25 -13.92 1.60
N LYS A 91 -6.02 -14.59 2.47
CA LYS A 91 -7.49 -14.70 2.31
C LYS A 91 -8.24 -13.37 2.35
N TRP A 92 -7.63 -12.33 2.94
CA TRP A 92 -8.26 -11.03 3.15
C TRP A 92 -8.10 -10.05 1.98
N THR A 93 -7.32 -10.41 0.94
CA THR A 93 -7.07 -9.55 -0.21
C THR A 93 -6.88 -10.35 -1.49
N LYS A 94 -7.08 -9.70 -2.64
CA LYS A 94 -6.82 -10.32 -3.94
C LYS A 94 -5.41 -10.00 -4.39
N LEU A 95 -4.51 -10.98 -4.28
CA LEU A 95 -3.12 -10.83 -4.71
C LEU A 95 -3.02 -10.52 -6.23
N PRO A 96 -2.16 -9.58 -6.64
CA PRO A 96 -1.83 -9.39 -8.05
C PRO A 96 -1.24 -10.68 -8.64
N GLY A 97 -1.53 -11.01 -9.91
CA GLY A 97 -1.04 -12.26 -10.53
C GLY A 97 0.49 -12.38 -10.64
N TRP A 98 1.22 -11.28 -10.44
CA TRP A 98 2.68 -11.25 -10.37
C TRP A 98 3.23 -11.39 -8.94
N PHE A 99 2.37 -11.36 -7.92
CA PHE A 99 2.73 -11.60 -6.52
C PHE A 99 2.89 -13.11 -6.32
N LYS A 100 4.06 -13.61 -6.70
CA LYS A 100 4.46 -15.00 -6.52
C LYS A 100 5.50 -15.05 -5.42
N ILE A 101 5.20 -15.84 -4.41
CA ILE A 101 6.06 -16.05 -3.26
C ILE A 101 7.06 -17.16 -3.61
N ASP A 102 8.33 -16.97 -3.25
CA ASP A 102 9.38 -17.99 -3.39
C ASP A 102 9.25 -19.05 -2.30
N GLU A 103 9.76 -20.26 -2.50
CA GLU A 103 9.74 -21.32 -1.49
C GLU A 103 10.50 -20.92 -0.21
N ASN A 104 11.53 -20.07 -0.32
CA ASN A 104 12.41 -19.69 0.79
C ASN A 104 12.17 -18.26 1.30
N TYR A 105 10.97 -17.73 1.13
CA TYR A 105 10.62 -16.40 1.62
C TYR A 105 10.51 -16.36 3.15
N LEU A 106 10.79 -15.18 3.70
CA LEU A 106 10.45 -14.82 5.07
C LEU A 106 9.32 -13.80 5.02
N ILE A 107 8.36 -13.92 5.93
CA ILE A 107 7.31 -12.93 6.13
C ILE A 107 7.67 -12.13 7.38
N TYR A 108 7.53 -10.82 7.31
CA TYR A 108 7.67 -9.94 8.47
C TYR A 108 6.33 -9.36 8.91
N THR A 109 6.10 -9.33 10.22
CA THR A 109 4.88 -8.87 10.90
C THR A 109 5.23 -7.97 12.08
N LYS A 110 4.34 -7.02 12.44
CA LYS A 110 4.49 -6.24 13.67
C LYS A 110 3.81 -6.93 14.86
N ASP A 111 2.78 -7.72 14.60
CA ASP A 111 1.98 -8.43 15.59
C ASP A 111 1.66 -9.86 15.10
N GLN A 112 2.32 -10.83 15.74
CA GLN A 112 2.15 -12.26 15.47
C GLN A 112 0.74 -12.76 15.80
N THR A 113 0.06 -12.10 16.74
CA THR A 113 -1.22 -12.56 17.33
C THR A 113 -2.43 -11.97 16.62
N ASN A 114 -2.22 -10.95 15.78
CA ASN A 114 -3.29 -10.24 15.11
C ASN A 114 -3.39 -10.63 13.64
N GLU A 115 -4.30 -11.57 13.35
CA GLU A 115 -4.59 -12.02 11.98
C GLU A 115 -5.17 -10.89 11.09
N PHE A 116 -5.72 -9.83 11.69
CA PHE A 116 -6.20 -8.65 10.96
C PHE A 116 -5.09 -7.64 10.66
N GLU A 117 -3.85 -7.88 11.10
CA GLU A 117 -2.74 -7.05 10.67
C GLU A 117 -2.46 -7.32 9.19
N ARG A 118 -3.00 -6.43 8.33
CA ARG A 118 -2.91 -6.54 6.86
C ARG A 118 -1.56 -6.10 6.29
N SER A 119 -0.67 -5.59 7.13
CA SER A 119 0.67 -5.19 6.73
C SER A 119 1.61 -6.38 6.93
N ARG A 120 1.90 -7.08 5.83
CA ARG A 120 2.92 -8.14 5.77
C ARG A 120 3.97 -7.73 4.75
N TYR A 121 5.24 -7.92 5.09
CA TYR A 121 6.39 -7.46 4.31
C TYR A 121 7.28 -8.61 3.87
#